data_AF-A0AAU1PA21-F1
#
_entry.id   AF-A0AAU1PA21-F1
#
_cell.length_a   1.000
_cell.length_b   1.000
_cell.length_c   1.000
_cell.angle_alpha   90.00
_cell.angle_beta   90.00
_cell.angle_gamma   90.00
#
_symmetry.space_group_name_H-M   'P 1'
#
loop_
_entity.id
_entity.type
_entity.pdbx_description
1 polymer ?
#
loop_
_entity_poly.entity_id
_entity_poly.type
_entity_poly.pdbx_seq_one_letter_code
_entity_poly.pdbx_strand_id
1 'polypeptide(L)'
;MVHPARQRETMLGLRCQVCVGDTRTPEGILFLESAKDGMPATGTPVRSAQPPVCRRHARLAAERCPYLAGNGHVAILAHSAPLYGVIGTPYAYTSGGLQALAGDDVPVPYGDPALRWFLASQLVRTLRAFTVVSLDDLAPPLTPAV
;
A
#
# COMPACT_ATOMS: atom_id res chain seq x y z
N MET A 1 -6.84 2.50 -12.16
CA MET A 1 -5.84 1.45 -12.42
C MET A 1 -4.50 1.92 -11.87
N VAL A 2 -3.78 1.09 -11.12
CA VAL A 2 -2.49 1.44 -10.50
C VAL A 2 -1.37 1.33 -11.53
N HIS A 3 -0.45 2.30 -11.58
CA HIS A 3 0.72 2.25 -12.47
C HIS A 3 1.86 1.46 -11.81
N PRO A 4 2.23 0.25 -12.28
CA PRO A 4 3.14 -0.65 -11.55
C PRO A 4 4.51 -0.04 -11.24
N ALA A 5 5.12 0.69 -12.18
CA ALA A 5 6.42 1.32 -11.95
C ALA A 5 6.39 2.38 -10.84
N ARG A 6 5.39 3.27 -10.84
CA ARG A 6 5.20 4.29 -9.79
C ARG A 6 4.87 3.63 -8.45
N GLN A 7 4.05 2.59 -8.44
CA GLN A 7 3.74 1.82 -7.23
C GLN A 7 5.01 1.22 -6.63
N ARG A 8 5.85 0.59 -7.46
CA ARG A 8 7.13 0.03 -7.05
C ARG A 8 8.05 1.10 -6.47
N GLU A 9 8.20 2.25 -7.14
CA GLU A 9 9.05 3.34 -6.66
C GLU A 9 8.60 3.86 -5.29
N THR A 10 7.31 4.19 -5.16
CA THR A 10 6.76 4.79 -3.93
C THR A 10 6.74 3.80 -2.78
N MET A 11 6.44 2.53 -3.07
CA MET A 11 6.53 1.48 -2.08
C MET A 11 7.97 1.27 -1.63
N LEU A 12 8.94 1.03 -2.53
CA LEU A 12 10.34 0.76 -2.15
C LEU A 12 10.94 1.90 -1.33
N GLY A 13 10.74 3.14 -1.78
CA GLY A 13 11.27 4.33 -1.14
C GLY A 13 10.48 4.84 0.06
N LEU A 14 9.29 4.29 0.34
CA LEU A 14 8.30 4.87 1.27
C LEU A 14 8.07 6.36 0.95
N ARG A 15 7.76 6.62 -0.32
CA ARG A 15 7.50 7.97 -0.86
C ARG A 15 6.02 8.17 -1.07
N CYS A 16 5.57 9.42 -1.00
CA CYS A 16 4.17 9.78 -1.18
C CYS A 16 3.71 9.39 -2.58
N GLN A 17 2.61 8.64 -2.67
CA GLN A 17 2.05 8.24 -3.98
C GLN A 17 1.64 9.40 -4.88
N VAL A 18 1.44 10.60 -4.31
CA VAL A 18 1.10 11.83 -5.05
C VAL A 18 2.37 12.55 -5.48
N CYS A 19 3.12 13.12 -4.52
CA CYS A 19 4.25 14.00 -4.82
C CYS A 19 5.63 13.34 -4.83
N VAL A 20 5.73 12.04 -4.54
CA VAL A 20 7.00 11.27 -4.51
C VAL A 20 8.02 11.78 -3.46
N GLY A 21 7.59 12.68 -2.57
CA GLY A 21 8.39 13.15 -1.43
C GLY A 21 8.42 12.13 -0.29
N ASP A 22 9.28 12.36 0.70
CA ASP A 22 9.39 11.51 1.88
C ASP A 22 8.07 11.47 2.68
N THR A 23 7.78 10.32 3.27
CA THR A 23 6.60 10.08 4.13
C THR A 23 6.97 9.71 5.55
N ARG A 24 8.25 9.46 5.83
CA ARG A 24 8.72 9.12 7.16
C ARG A 24 8.67 10.35 8.06
N THR A 25 8.00 10.22 9.20
CA THR A 25 8.03 11.20 10.28
C THR A 25 8.34 10.49 11.61
N PRO A 26 8.69 11.24 12.68
CA PRO A 26 8.86 10.64 14.01
C PRO A 26 7.62 9.89 14.50
N GLU A 27 6.43 10.33 14.09
CA GLU A 27 5.16 9.68 14.47
C GLU A 27 4.85 8.42 13.63
N GLY A 28 5.55 8.20 12.51
CA GLY A 28 5.37 7.01 11.68
C GLY A 28 5.21 7.33 10.19
N ILE A 29 4.70 6.35 9.44
CA ILE A 29 4.42 6.46 8.01
C ILE A 29 2.92 6.28 7.81
N LEU A 30 2.31 7.22 7.10
CA LEU A 30 0.87 7.25 6.89
C LEU A 30 0.48 6.43 5.65
N PHE A 31 -0.41 5.46 5.85
CA PHE A 31 -1.06 4.66 4.83
C PHE A 31 -2.57 4.89 4.88
N LEU A 32 -3.24 4.73 3.74
CA LEU A 32 -4.70 4.79 3.65
C LEU A 32 -5.19 3.44 3.13
N GLU A 33 -6.04 2.78 3.89
CA GLU A 33 -6.69 1.55 3.50
C GLU A 33 -8.18 1.79 3.28
N SER A 34 -8.83 0.89 2.55
CA SER A 34 -10.30 0.92 2.40
C SER A 34 -10.97 0.49 3.70
N ALA A 35 -12.07 1.16 4.05
CA ALA A 35 -12.89 0.75 5.19
C ALA A 35 -13.79 -0.46 4.90
N LYS A 36 -13.79 -0.99 3.67
CA LYS A 36 -14.59 -2.16 3.24
C LYS A 36 -14.35 -3.38 4.12
N ASP A 37 -13.11 -3.61 4.55
CA ASP A 37 -12.73 -4.76 5.37
C ASP A 37 -12.84 -4.47 6.89
N GLY A 38 -13.42 -3.32 7.24
CA GLY A 38 -13.57 -2.85 8.61
C GLY A 38 -12.32 -2.21 9.20
N MET A 39 -12.37 -1.95 10.50
CA MET A 39 -11.24 -1.36 11.23
C MET A 39 -10.23 -2.46 11.57
N PRO A 40 -8.92 -2.27 11.30
CA PRO A 40 -7.93 -3.26 11.66
C PRO A 40 -7.88 -3.42 13.19
N ALA A 41 -7.96 -4.67 13.64
CA ALA A 41 -7.90 -5.01 15.05
C ALA A 41 -6.55 -4.61 15.67
N THR A 42 -6.58 -4.07 16.88
CA THR A 42 -5.38 -3.70 17.64
C THR A 42 -4.43 -4.90 17.75
N GLY A 43 -3.16 -4.70 17.39
CA GLY A 43 -2.13 -5.73 17.48
C GLY A 43 -2.03 -6.67 16.27
N THR A 44 -2.96 -6.61 15.31
CA THR A 44 -2.93 -7.44 14.10
C THR A 44 -2.21 -6.71 12.97
N PRO A 45 -1.22 -7.31 12.30
CA PRO A 45 -0.55 -6.68 11.16
C PRO A 45 -1.50 -6.53 9.96
N VAL A 46 -1.38 -5.42 9.24
CA VAL A 46 -2.17 -5.16 8.02
C VAL A 46 -1.31 -5.40 6.79
N ARG A 47 -1.87 -6.06 5.76
CA ARG A 47 -1.24 -6.18 4.44
C ARG A 47 -1.72 -5.04 3.57
N SER A 48 -0.80 -4.21 3.11
CA SER A 48 -1.12 -3.04 2.30
C SER A 48 -0.41 -3.11 0.96
N ALA A 49 -1.19 -3.02 -0.12
CA ALA A 49 -0.68 -2.73 -1.46
C ALA A 49 -0.74 -1.22 -1.81
N GLN A 50 -1.38 -0.43 -0.94
CA GLN A 50 -1.51 1.01 -1.08
C GLN A 50 -0.18 1.69 -0.73
N PRO A 51 0.39 2.53 -1.61
CA PRO A 51 1.60 3.25 -1.24
C PRO A 51 1.31 4.35 -0.21
N PRO A 52 2.31 4.72 0.60
CA PRO A 52 2.11 5.71 1.65
C PRO A 52 1.80 7.09 1.07
N VAL A 53 1.23 7.95 1.91
CA VAL A 53 0.90 9.34 1.60
C VAL A 53 1.55 10.26 2.61
N CYS A 54 2.00 11.44 2.19
CA CYS A 54 2.37 12.48 3.15
C CYS A 54 1.11 13.17 3.66
N ARG A 55 1.15 13.75 4.86
CA ARG A 55 -0.02 14.40 5.50
C ARG A 55 -0.68 15.45 4.60
N ARG A 56 0.13 16.24 3.87
CA ARG A 56 -0.37 17.26 2.91
C ARG A 56 -1.29 16.69 1.84
N HIS A 57 -1.05 15.45 1.40
CA HIS A 57 -1.80 14.81 0.32
C HIS A 57 -2.75 13.72 0.80
N ALA A 58 -2.88 13.49 2.11
CA ALA A 58 -3.68 12.38 2.65
C ALA A 58 -5.16 12.51 2.27
N ARG A 59 -5.77 13.68 2.51
CA ARG A 59 -7.17 13.94 2.12
C ARG A 59 -7.38 13.83 0.62
N LEU A 60 -6.51 14.48 -0.14
CA LEU A 60 -6.54 14.44 -1.60
C LEU A 60 -6.50 13.00 -2.14
N ALA A 61 -5.67 12.14 -1.55
CA ALA A 61 -5.56 10.74 -1.93
C ALA A 61 -6.82 9.93 -1.56
N ALA A 62 -7.39 10.17 -0.37
CA ALA A 62 -8.63 9.53 0.07
C ALA A 62 -9.81 9.88 -0.85
N GLU A 63 -9.92 11.14 -1.27
CA GLU A 63 -11.00 11.66 -2.12
C GLU A 63 -10.85 11.25 -3.60
N ARG A 64 -9.62 11.28 -4.13
CA ARG A 64 -9.39 11.03 -5.56
C ARG A 64 -9.19 9.57 -5.92
N CYS A 65 -8.91 8.70 -4.95
CA CYS A 65 -8.83 7.28 -5.19
C CYS A 65 -10.26 6.70 -5.27
N PRO A 66 -10.75 6.23 -6.43
CA PRO A 66 -12.13 5.74 -6.54
C PRO A 66 -12.42 4.58 -5.59
N TYR A 67 -11.40 3.75 -5.33
CA TYR A 67 -11.49 2.64 -4.40
C TYR A 67 -11.68 3.09 -2.94
N LEU A 68 -11.03 4.17 -2.51
CA LEU A 68 -11.20 4.71 -1.16
C LEU A 68 -12.48 5.57 -1.04
N ALA A 69 -12.74 6.42 -2.05
CA ALA A 69 -13.92 7.28 -2.06
C ALA A 69 -15.23 6.49 -2.04
N GLY A 70 -15.30 5.36 -2.75
CA GLY A 70 -16.51 4.51 -2.80
C GLY A 70 -16.71 3.61 -1.58
N ASN A 71 -15.65 3.30 -0.84
CA ASN A 71 -15.70 2.33 0.27
C ASN A 71 -15.42 2.95 1.66
N GLY A 72 -15.13 4.25 1.72
CA GLY A 72 -14.54 4.88 2.90
C GLY A 72 -13.05 4.54 3.05
N HIS A 73 -12.40 5.22 3.98
CA HIS A 73 -10.98 5.06 4.24
C HIS A 73 -10.67 4.91 5.73
N VAL A 74 -9.60 4.18 6.02
CA VAL A 74 -8.96 4.08 7.32
C VAL A 74 -7.54 4.61 7.18
N ALA A 75 -7.19 5.64 7.97
CA ALA A 75 -5.84 6.17 8.00
C ALA A 75 -5.03 5.45 9.08
N ILE A 76 -3.95 4.80 8.65
CA ILE A 76 -3.07 3.99 9.49
C ILE A 76 -1.72 4.68 9.57
N LEU A 77 -1.32 5.07 10.78
CA LEU A 77 0.01 5.61 11.05
C LEU A 77 0.89 4.49 11.61
N ALA A 78 1.74 3.92 10.76
CA ALA A 78 2.55 2.73 11.08
C ALA A 78 3.99 3.10 11.45
N HIS A 79 4.50 2.52 12.55
CA HIS A 79 5.91 2.67 12.92
C HIS A 79 6.84 1.70 12.18
N SER A 80 6.29 0.60 11.65
CA SER A 80 7.05 -0.39 10.89
C SER A 80 6.26 -0.86 9.69
N ALA A 81 6.89 -0.84 8.52
CA ALA A 81 6.26 -1.16 7.25
C ALA A 81 7.14 -2.05 6.35
N PRO A 82 7.72 -3.19 6.81
CA PRO A 82 8.59 -4.01 5.98
C PRO A 82 7.87 -4.54 4.74
N LEU A 83 8.62 -4.77 3.66
CA LEU A 83 8.12 -5.49 2.50
C LEU A 83 7.67 -6.90 2.89
N TYR A 84 6.53 -7.33 2.36
CA TYR A 84 5.96 -8.65 2.58
C TYR A 84 6.09 -9.54 1.35
N GLY A 85 5.69 -9.00 0.19
CA GLY A 85 5.47 -9.81 -1.01
C GLY A 85 4.88 -8.99 -2.14
N VAL A 86 4.14 -9.64 -3.04
CA VAL A 86 3.57 -9.04 -4.25
C VAL A 86 2.16 -9.54 -4.56
N ILE A 87 1.39 -8.71 -5.26
CA ILE A 87 0.17 -9.10 -5.98
C ILE A 87 0.49 -9.07 -7.48
N GLY A 88 -0.14 -9.95 -8.25
CA GLY A 88 0.13 -10.08 -9.68
C GLY A 88 -0.52 -11.30 -10.29
N THR A 89 -0.02 -11.70 -11.46
CA THR A 89 -0.58 -12.80 -12.24
C THR A 89 0.29 -14.04 -12.11
N PRO A 90 -0.22 -15.16 -11.58
CA PRO A 90 0.47 -16.43 -11.60
C PRO A 90 0.48 -17.02 -13.02
N TYR A 91 1.55 -17.74 -13.34
CA TYR A 91 1.72 -18.45 -14.59
C TYR A 91 2.03 -19.92 -14.33
N ALA A 92 1.66 -20.77 -15.28
CA ALA A 92 2.09 -22.16 -15.32
C ALA A 92 2.63 -22.50 -16.70
N TYR A 93 3.65 -23.36 -16.73
CA TYR A 93 4.12 -23.95 -17.96
C TYR A 93 3.41 -25.29 -18.16
N THR A 94 2.60 -25.39 -19.22
CA THR A 94 1.82 -26.58 -19.58
C THR A 94 2.32 -27.17 -20.89
N SER A 95 1.73 -28.28 -21.34
CA SER A 95 2.02 -28.85 -22.67
C SER A 95 1.68 -27.89 -23.82
N GLY A 96 0.82 -26.90 -23.57
CA GLY A 96 0.49 -25.81 -24.51
C GLY A 96 1.41 -24.57 -24.37
N GLY A 97 2.46 -24.65 -23.56
CA GLY A 97 3.39 -23.54 -23.29
C GLY A 97 3.03 -22.75 -22.03
N LEU A 98 3.52 -21.50 -21.97
CA LEU A 98 3.31 -20.63 -20.81
C LEU A 98 1.89 -20.05 -20.81
N GLN A 99 1.14 -20.29 -19.73
CA GLN A 99 -0.24 -19.84 -19.59
C GLN A 99 -0.43 -18.99 -18.34
N ALA A 100 -1.13 -17.86 -18.47
CA ALA A 100 -1.57 -17.07 -17.33
C ALA A 100 -2.69 -17.81 -16.62
N LEU A 101 -2.58 -17.93 -15.31
CA LEU A 101 -3.63 -18.46 -14.44
C LEU A 101 -4.51 -17.30 -13.94
N ALA A 102 -5.72 -17.62 -13.49
CA ALA A 102 -6.56 -16.66 -12.79
C ALA A 102 -5.82 -16.19 -11.53
N GLY A 103 -5.48 -14.91 -11.50
CA GLY A 103 -4.97 -14.26 -10.30
C GLY A 103 -6.11 -13.77 -9.42
N ASP A 104 -5.83 -13.60 -8.15
CA ASP A 104 -6.63 -12.84 -7.21
C ASP A 104 -5.81 -11.68 -6.64
N ASP A 105 -6.43 -10.85 -5.81
CA ASP A 105 -5.73 -9.78 -5.09
C ASP A 105 -5.05 -10.30 -3.81
N VAL A 106 -4.90 -11.62 -3.65
CA VAL A 106 -4.24 -12.22 -2.48
C VAL A 106 -2.72 -12.08 -2.63
N PRO A 107 -2.03 -11.46 -1.66
CA PRO A 107 -0.61 -11.20 -1.77
C PRO A 107 0.22 -12.46 -1.52
N VAL A 108 1.17 -12.76 -2.41
CA VAL A 108 2.13 -13.86 -2.30
C VAL A 108 3.40 -13.37 -1.57
N PRO A 109 3.80 -13.99 -0.44
CA PRO A 109 4.97 -13.56 0.32
C PRO A 109 6.28 -13.79 -0.43
N TYR A 110 7.28 -12.96 -0.15
CA TYR A 110 8.65 -13.23 -0.61
C TYR A 110 9.18 -14.55 -0.04
N GLY A 111 9.87 -15.31 -0.88
CA GLY A 111 10.34 -16.67 -0.56
C GLY A 111 9.34 -17.77 -0.90
N ASP A 112 8.11 -17.43 -1.29
CA ASP A 112 7.13 -18.42 -1.72
C ASP A 112 7.56 -19.08 -3.06
N PRO A 113 7.55 -20.42 -3.17
CA PRO A 113 7.86 -21.14 -4.40
C PRO A 113 7.04 -20.72 -5.63
N ALA A 114 5.81 -20.22 -5.44
CA ALA A 114 4.93 -19.76 -6.51
C ALA A 114 5.50 -18.55 -7.27
N LEU A 115 6.35 -17.74 -6.62
CA LEU A 115 6.95 -16.55 -7.24
C LEU A 115 7.88 -16.87 -8.43
N ARG A 116 8.29 -18.13 -8.62
CA ARG A 116 9.09 -18.55 -9.78
C ARG A 116 8.36 -18.35 -11.12
N TRP A 117 7.03 -18.41 -11.09
CA TRP A 117 6.19 -18.23 -12.27
C TRP A 117 5.12 -17.16 -11.99
N PHE A 118 5.58 -15.95 -11.69
CA PHE A 118 4.69 -14.87 -11.26
C PHE A 118 5.08 -13.53 -11.86
N LEU A 119 4.11 -12.85 -12.47
CA LEU A 119 4.28 -11.48 -12.97
C LEU A 119 3.71 -10.51 -11.94
N ALA A 120 4.58 -9.95 -11.11
CA ALA A 120 4.21 -8.97 -10.10
C ALA A 120 3.75 -7.65 -10.72
N SER A 121 2.66 -7.08 -10.21
CA SER A 121 2.13 -5.77 -10.60
C SER A 121 2.12 -4.77 -9.44
N GLN A 122 2.12 -5.25 -8.19
CA GLN A 122 2.09 -4.42 -6.99
C GLN A 122 2.94 -5.01 -5.87
N LEU A 123 3.72 -4.18 -5.20
CA LEU A 123 4.39 -4.52 -3.94
C LEU A 123 3.42 -4.47 -2.77
N VAL A 124 3.63 -5.32 -1.77
CA VAL A 124 2.84 -5.38 -0.55
C VAL A 124 3.75 -5.19 0.66
N ARG A 125 3.32 -4.36 1.61
CA ARG A 125 3.99 -4.14 2.89
C ARG A 125 3.17 -4.68 4.05
N THR A 126 3.85 -4.99 5.14
CA THR A 126 3.23 -5.31 6.42
C THR A 126 3.20 -4.07 7.29
N LEU A 127 2.04 -3.51 7.61
CA LEU A 127 1.94 -2.43 8.57
C LEU A 127 1.87 -3.04 9.97
N ARG A 128 2.79 -2.62 10.85
CA ARG A 128 2.93 -3.11 12.23
C ARG A 128 3.11 -1.93 13.17
N ALA A 129 2.79 -2.16 14.45
CA ALA A 129 2.88 -1.14 15.50
C ALA A 129 2.29 0.18 15.00
N PHE A 130 1.00 0.17 14.69
CA PHE A 130 0.31 1.30 14.11
C PHE A 130 -0.80 1.79 15.02
N THR A 131 -1.19 3.03 14.80
CA THR A 131 -2.42 3.62 15.31
C THR A 131 -3.34 3.95 14.14
N VAL A 132 -4.64 3.87 14.38
CA VAL A 132 -5.63 4.45 13.48
C VAL A 132 -5.82 5.90 13.89
N VAL A 133 -5.76 6.81 12.91
CA VAL A 133 -5.89 8.26 13.12
C VAL A 133 -7.03 8.81 12.28
N SER A 134 -7.62 9.93 12.69
CA SER A 134 -8.48 10.70 11.78
C SER A 134 -7.61 11.54 10.85
N LEU A 135 -8.00 11.68 9.58
CA LEU A 135 -7.38 12.66 8.69
C LEU A 135 -7.66 14.10 9.15
N ASP A 136 -8.68 14.31 9.99
CA ASP A 136 -9.00 15.61 10.59
C ASP A 136 -7.98 16.05 11.65
N ASP A 137 -7.40 15.10 12.35
CA ASP A 137 -6.42 15.36 13.40
C ASP A 137 -5.00 15.54 12.85
N LEU A 138 -4.78 15.20 11.57
CA LEU A 138 -3.50 15.36 10.90
C LEU A 138 -3.32 16.78 10.39
N ALA A 139 -2.73 17.64 11.23
CA ALA A 139 -2.25 18.93 10.76
C ALA A 139 -1.23 18.73 9.61
N PRO A 140 -1.36 19.44 8.47
CA PRO A 140 -0.32 19.45 7.46
C PRO A 140 0.98 19.95 8.11
N PRO A 141 2.15 19.35 7.81
CA PRO A 141 3.41 19.83 8.35
C PRO A 141 3.57 21.32 8.01
N LEU A 142 4.02 22.10 8.99
CA LEU A 142 4.44 23.48 8.77
C LEU A 142 5.48 23.44 7.65
N THR A 143 5.15 24.01 6.49
CA THR A 143 6.10 24.17 5.40
C THR A 143 7.25 25.04 5.91
N PRO A 144 8.53 24.63 5.83
CA PRO A 144 9.58 25.62 5.83
C PRO A 144 9.35 26.50 4.60
N ALA A 145 9.31 27.82 4.81
CA ALA A 145 9.32 28.78 3.72
C ALA A 145 10.52 28.46 2.82
N VAL A 146 10.26 28.28 1.53
CA VAL A 146 11.31 28.24 0.50
C VAL A 146 11.79 29.66 0.27
#